data_AF-A0A955W4U7-F1
#
_entry.id   AF-A0A955W4U7-F1
#
_cell.length_a   1.000
_cell.length_b   1.000
_cell.length_c   1.000
_cell.angle_alpha   90.00
_cell.angle_beta   90.00
_cell.angle_gamma   90.00
#
_symmetry.space_group_name_H-M   'P 1'
#
loop_
_entity.id
_entity.type
_entity.pdbx_description
1 polymer ?
#
loop_
_entity_poly.entity_id
_entity_poly.type
_entity_poly.pdbx_seq_one_letter_code
_entity_poly.pdbx_strand_id
1 'polypeptide(L)'
;PPSDPESDAPVDDESETDDASSTSPGGARPGRKERVLHTRVPAVLESELKRLATSWRMPVSNVVRALLEDALDAVDSVGTRAEGELRGAAELLRNQRQSLRQRAHSDVPPAPESQDAPRPPLEGAVGFTPMVLAHATTCAVTGRAMAAGSQAFLVLFTEAGRSAIVSPEAVPQPG
;
A
#
# COMPACT_ATOMS: atom_id res chain seq x y z
N PRO A 1 52.04 -29.62 -50.06
CA PRO A 1 52.01 -28.30 -50.73
C PRO A 1 50.56 -27.79 -50.75
N PRO A 2 50.22 -26.77 -49.94
CA PRO A 2 48.93 -26.10 -49.99
C PRO A 2 48.96 -24.97 -51.02
N SER A 3 47.84 -24.76 -51.70
CA SER A 3 47.58 -23.56 -52.50
C SER A 3 46.16 -23.10 -52.16
N ASP A 4 46.11 -21.96 -51.47
CA ASP A 4 44.94 -21.13 -51.15
C ASP A 4 44.34 -20.48 -52.43
N PRO A 5 43.45 -19.45 -52.36
CA PRO A 5 42.08 -19.37 -51.81
C PRO A 5 41.10 -18.61 -52.78
N GLU A 6 39.80 -18.64 -52.54
CA GLU A 6 38.85 -17.57 -52.95
C GLU A 6 37.64 -17.65 -51.98
N SER A 7 37.52 -16.76 -50.98
CA SER A 7 37.03 -15.37 -51.05
C SER A 7 35.54 -15.28 -51.33
N ASP A 8 34.71 -15.18 -50.27
CA ASP A 8 33.73 -14.09 -50.20
C ASP A 8 33.14 -13.93 -48.79
N ALA A 9 33.38 -12.76 -48.23
CA ALA A 9 32.69 -12.08 -47.14
C ALA A 9 32.93 -10.58 -47.39
N PRO A 10 32.24 -9.61 -46.75
CA PRO A 10 31.01 -9.64 -45.91
C PRO A 10 29.98 -8.57 -46.36
N VAL A 11 28.78 -8.46 -45.77
CA VAL A 11 28.24 -7.14 -45.34
C VAL A 11 27.12 -7.32 -44.28
N ASP A 12 27.31 -6.72 -43.11
CA ASP A 12 26.28 -6.34 -42.16
C ASP A 12 25.53 -5.08 -42.68
N ASP A 13 24.19 -5.05 -42.62
CA ASP A 13 23.43 -3.80 -42.70
C ASP A 13 22.47 -3.72 -41.51
N GLU A 14 22.91 -3.01 -40.49
CA GLU A 14 22.04 -2.44 -39.46
C GLU A 14 21.42 -1.15 -40.03
N SER A 15 20.10 -1.14 -40.19
CA SER A 15 19.33 0.08 -40.41
C SER A 15 18.23 0.17 -39.34
N GLU A 16 18.60 0.79 -38.23
CA GLU A 16 17.69 1.42 -37.27
C GLU A 16 16.88 2.52 -37.98
N THR A 17 15.55 2.41 -37.94
CA THR A 17 14.68 3.59 -38.07
C THR A 17 13.80 3.68 -36.83
N ASP A 18 14.23 4.55 -35.93
CA ASP A 18 13.37 5.23 -34.96
C ASP A 18 12.25 5.96 -35.71
N ASP A 19 11.00 5.53 -35.50
CA ASP A 19 9.83 6.36 -35.74
C ASP A 19 9.05 6.49 -34.43
N ALA A 20 9.33 7.60 -33.74
CA ALA A 20 8.66 7.97 -32.51
C ALA A 20 7.42 8.83 -32.81
N SER A 21 6.29 8.32 -32.30
CA SER A 21 5.12 9.06 -31.83
C SER A 21 4.02 9.42 -32.83
N SER A 22 2.97 8.59 -32.84
CA SER A 22 1.63 9.11 -32.55
C SER A 22 0.84 8.20 -31.60
N THR A 23 0.40 8.80 -30.50
CA THR A 23 -0.35 8.19 -29.41
C THR A 23 -1.82 7.98 -29.81
N SER A 24 -2.27 6.73 -29.81
CA SER A 24 -3.67 6.37 -29.56
C SER A 24 -3.76 4.95 -28.98
N PRO A 25 -4.38 4.76 -27.80
CA PRO A 25 -4.41 3.50 -27.07
C PRO A 25 -5.48 2.60 -27.64
N GLY A 26 -5.16 1.91 -28.73
CA GLY A 26 -6.06 0.98 -29.40
C GLY A 26 -5.28 -0.06 -30.19
N GLY A 27 -4.14 -0.51 -29.66
CA GLY A 27 -3.36 -1.57 -30.26
C GLY A 27 -4.13 -2.89 -30.20
N ALA A 28 -4.92 -3.17 -31.23
CA ALA A 28 -5.41 -4.50 -31.55
C ALA A 28 -4.19 -5.42 -31.61
N ARG A 29 -3.99 -6.22 -30.56
CA ARG A 29 -2.86 -7.15 -30.46
C ARG A 29 -2.91 -8.06 -31.69
N PRO A 30 -1.78 -8.25 -32.41
CA PRO A 30 -1.75 -9.14 -33.56
C PRO A 30 -2.30 -10.50 -33.15
N GLY A 31 -3.26 -11.02 -33.92
CA GLY A 31 -3.98 -12.26 -33.63
C GLY A 31 -3.01 -13.36 -33.22
N ARG A 32 -3.00 -13.68 -31.92
CA ARG A 32 -2.08 -14.66 -31.35
C ARG A 32 -2.40 -16.00 -31.98
N LYS A 33 -1.52 -16.48 -32.87
CA LYS A 33 -1.58 -17.82 -33.43
C LYS A 33 -1.81 -18.82 -32.30
N GLU A 34 -2.74 -19.75 -32.51
CA GLU A 34 -3.04 -20.81 -31.55
C GLU A 34 -1.74 -21.54 -31.19
N ARG A 35 -1.33 -21.46 -29.92
CA ARG A 35 -0.13 -22.13 -29.42
C ARG A 35 -0.53 -23.50 -28.91
N VAL A 36 -0.03 -24.54 -29.58
CA VAL A 36 -0.24 -25.91 -29.13
C VAL A 36 0.65 -26.18 -27.93
N LEU A 37 0.03 -26.62 -26.83
CA LEU A 37 0.72 -27.03 -25.61
C LEU A 37 0.72 -28.55 -25.53
N HIS A 38 1.90 -29.13 -25.38
CA HIS A 38 2.03 -30.55 -25.09
C HIS A 38 2.15 -30.74 -23.58
N THR A 39 1.20 -31.48 -23.01
CA THR A 39 1.18 -31.82 -21.59
C THR A 39 1.29 -33.33 -21.42
N ARG A 40 1.88 -33.76 -20.30
CA ARG A 40 1.86 -35.17 -19.90
C ARG A 40 0.60 -35.40 -19.07
N VAL A 41 -0.26 -36.29 -19.52
CA VAL A 41 -1.53 -36.60 -18.88
C VAL A 41 -1.50 -38.06 -18.41
N PRO A 42 -1.85 -38.36 -17.14
CA PRO A 42 -1.98 -39.73 -16.69
C PRO A 42 -3.01 -40.51 -17.53
N ALA A 43 -2.75 -41.79 -17.81
CA ALA A 43 -3.59 -42.61 -18.69
C ALA A 43 -5.06 -42.70 -18.24
N VAL A 44 -5.29 -42.75 -16.92
CA VAL A 44 -6.64 -42.74 -16.34
C VAL A 44 -7.37 -41.44 -16.70
N LEU A 45 -6.72 -40.28 -16.50
CA LEU A 45 -7.31 -38.97 -16.78
C LEU A 45 -7.56 -38.77 -18.29
N GLU A 46 -6.65 -39.26 -19.15
CA GLU A 46 -6.86 -39.24 -20.60
C GLU A 46 -8.11 -40.04 -21.00
N SER A 47 -8.33 -41.21 -20.39
CA SER A 47 -9.50 -42.04 -20.68
C SER A 47 -10.82 -41.37 -20.27
N GLU A 48 -10.84 -40.68 -19.12
CA GLU A 48 -11.98 -39.90 -18.65
C GLU A 48 -12.27 -38.71 -19.58
N LEU A 49 -11.23 -37.97 -19.99
CA LEU A 49 -11.37 -36.86 -20.94
C LEU A 49 -11.96 -37.31 -22.27
N LYS A 50 -11.53 -38.47 -22.80
CA LYS A 50 -12.08 -39.06 -24.03
C LYS A 50 -13.55 -39.46 -23.86
N ARG A 51 -13.92 -40.06 -22.72
CA ARG A 51 -15.32 -40.43 -22.42
C ARG A 51 -16.21 -39.19 -22.37
N LEU A 52 -15.77 -38.16 -21.64
CA LEU A 52 -16.51 -36.92 -21.49
C LEU A 52 -16.68 -36.20 -22.83
N ALA A 53 -15.62 -36.11 -23.63
CA ALA A 53 -15.65 -35.56 -24.99
C ALA A 53 -16.60 -36.32 -25.92
N THR A 54 -16.63 -37.65 -25.84
CA THR A 54 -17.56 -38.48 -26.61
C THR A 54 -19.01 -38.21 -26.20
N SER A 55 -19.28 -38.11 -24.90
CA SER A 55 -20.63 -37.82 -24.38
C SER A 55 -21.15 -36.46 -24.85
N TRP A 56 -20.27 -35.47 -24.94
CA TRP A 56 -20.58 -34.11 -25.38
C TRP A 56 -20.49 -33.93 -26.90
N ARG A 57 -20.10 -34.98 -27.64
CA ARG A 57 -19.92 -34.98 -29.11
C ARG A 57 -18.96 -33.87 -29.59
N MET A 58 -17.90 -33.63 -28.83
CA MET A 58 -16.89 -32.62 -29.14
C MET A 58 -15.48 -33.22 -29.15
N PRO A 59 -14.51 -32.62 -29.87
CA PRO A 59 -13.11 -32.98 -29.74
C PRO A 59 -12.59 -32.73 -28.31
N VAL A 60 -11.68 -33.58 -27.84
CA VAL A 60 -11.08 -33.47 -26.50
C VAL A 60 -10.42 -32.11 -26.28
N SER A 61 -9.75 -31.56 -27.30
CA SER A 61 -9.12 -30.24 -27.21
C SER A 61 -10.11 -29.12 -26.92
N ASN A 62 -11.34 -29.20 -27.46
CA ASN A 62 -12.38 -28.21 -27.22
C ASN A 62 -12.91 -28.30 -25.79
N VAL A 63 -13.09 -29.52 -25.29
CA VAL A 63 -13.50 -29.77 -23.90
C VAL A 63 -12.46 -29.24 -22.91
N VAL A 64 -11.17 -29.55 -23.14
CA VAL A 64 -10.08 -29.08 -22.28
C VAL A 64 -10.00 -27.56 -22.29
N ARG A 65 -10.15 -26.92 -23.45
CA ARG A 65 -10.21 -25.46 -23.54
C ARG A 65 -11.34 -24.88 -22.70
N ALA A 66 -12.57 -25.34 -22.93
CA ALA A 66 -13.74 -24.83 -22.23
C ALA A 66 -13.63 -25.04 -20.71
N LEU A 67 -13.10 -26.18 -20.27
CA LEU A 67 -12.90 -26.47 -18.85
C LEU A 67 -11.83 -25.57 -18.21
N LEU A 68 -10.72 -25.33 -18.92
CA LEU A 68 -9.67 -24.44 -18.42
C LEU A 68 -10.13 -22.98 -18.39
N GLU A 69 -10.92 -22.55 -19.37
CA GLU A 69 -11.54 -21.23 -19.39
C GLU A 69 -12.50 -21.07 -18.20
N ASP A 70 -13.42 -22.02 -18.00
CA ASP A 70 -14.38 -22.00 -16.89
C ASP A 70 -13.69 -22.03 -15.51
N ALA A 71 -12.65 -22.86 -15.36
CA ALA A 71 -11.87 -22.91 -14.12
C ALA A 71 -11.15 -21.60 -13.82
N LEU A 72 -10.60 -20.93 -14.85
CA LEU A 72 -9.95 -19.63 -14.70
C LEU A 72 -10.96 -18.54 -14.37
N ASP A 73 -12.09 -18.50 -15.08
CA ASP A 73 -13.17 -17.54 -14.83
C ASP A 73 -13.75 -17.71 -13.41
N ALA A 74 -13.89 -18.95 -12.93
CA ALA A 74 -14.31 -19.24 -11.57
C ALA A 74 -13.30 -18.69 -10.54
N VAL A 75 -12.00 -18.91 -10.75
CA VAL A 75 -10.95 -18.39 -9.86
C VAL A 75 -10.93 -16.86 -9.85
N ASP A 76 -11.03 -16.22 -11.03
CA ASP A 76 -11.07 -14.76 -11.14
C ASP A 76 -12.33 -14.16 -10.47
N SER A 77 -13.48 -14.83 -10.59
CA SER A 77 -14.71 -14.40 -9.91
C SER A 77 -14.60 -14.46 -8.38
N VAL A 78 -13.92 -15.47 -7.84
CA VAL A 78 -13.65 -15.58 -6.39
C VAL A 78 -12.63 -14.54 -5.95
N GLY A 79 -11.57 -14.33 -6.74
CA GLY A 79 -10.55 -13.32 -6.48
C GLY A 79 -11.15 -11.91 -6.39
N THR A 80 -11.91 -11.51 -7.40
CA THR A 80 -12.57 -10.20 -7.45
C THR A 80 -13.56 -10.00 -6.30
N ARG A 81 -14.31 -11.04 -5.91
CA ARG A 81 -15.19 -10.97 -4.74
C ARG A 81 -14.40 -10.78 -3.44
N ALA A 82 -13.35 -11.58 -3.24
CA ALA A 82 -12.52 -11.51 -2.05
C ALA A 82 -11.82 -10.14 -1.93
N GLU A 83 -11.30 -9.61 -3.03
CA GLU A 83 -10.72 -8.26 -3.09
C GLU A 83 -11.76 -7.18 -2.76
N GLY A 84 -13.00 -7.32 -3.26
CA GLY A 84 -14.09 -6.41 -2.94
C GLY A 84 -14.43 -6.39 -1.44
N GLU A 85 -14.50 -7.57 -0.81
CA GLU A 85 -14.74 -7.70 0.63
C GLU A 85 -13.60 -7.08 1.45
N LEU A 86 -12.34 -7.32 1.07
CA LEU A 86 -11.17 -6.72 1.71
C LEU A 86 -11.15 -5.19 1.57
N ARG A 87 -11.50 -4.67 0.39
CA ARG A 87 -11.58 -3.23 0.14
C ARG A 87 -12.67 -2.58 0.97
N GLY A 88 -13.84 -3.20 1.06
CA GLY A 88 -14.94 -2.75 1.93
C GLY A 88 -14.55 -2.73 3.41
N ALA A 89 -13.88 -3.78 3.89
CA ALA A 89 -13.37 -3.83 5.27
C ALA A 89 -12.33 -2.73 5.53
N ALA A 90 -11.40 -2.49 4.59
CA ALA A 90 -10.41 -1.42 4.69
C ALA A 90 -11.05 -0.03 4.71
N GLU A 91 -12.10 0.21 3.91
CA GLU A 91 -12.86 1.46 3.92
C GLU A 91 -13.60 1.68 5.24
N LEU A 92 -14.25 0.65 5.77
CA LEU A 92 -14.90 0.72 7.09
C LEU A 92 -13.90 1.07 8.19
N LEU A 93 -12.74 0.40 8.23
CA LEU A 93 -11.68 0.70 9.19
C LEU A 93 -11.15 2.13 9.04
N ARG A 94 -10.97 2.62 7.81
CA ARG A 94 -10.56 4.02 7.55
C ARG A 94 -11.60 5.00 8.08
N ASN A 95 -12.88 4.78 7.79
CA ASN A 95 -13.98 5.63 8.24
C ASN A 95 -14.09 5.62 9.78
N GLN A 96 -13.93 4.47 10.42
CA GLN A 96 -13.94 4.36 11.87
C GLN A 96 -12.74 5.07 12.52
N ARG A 97 -11.53 4.93 11.95
CA ARG A 97 -10.38 5.72 12.43
C ARG A 97 -10.60 7.22 12.22
N GLN A 98 -11.21 7.62 11.11
CA GLN A 98 -11.49 9.03 10.83
C GLN A 98 -12.52 9.59 11.78
N SER A 99 -13.58 8.85 12.12
CA SER A 99 -14.56 9.28 13.12
C SER A 99 -13.95 9.34 14.52
N LEU A 100 -13.10 8.39 14.91
CA LEU A 100 -12.34 8.47 16.16
C LEU A 100 -11.39 9.67 16.19
N ARG A 101 -10.71 9.98 15.07
CA ARG A 101 -9.89 11.19 14.94
C ARG A 101 -10.70 12.47 15.01
N GLN A 102 -11.85 12.52 14.34
CA GLN A 102 -12.76 13.66 14.41
C GLN A 102 -13.27 13.85 15.83
N ARG A 103 -13.67 12.78 16.54
CA ARG A 103 -14.04 12.83 17.96
C ARG A 103 -12.87 13.30 18.82
N ALA A 104 -11.67 12.76 18.61
CA ALA A 104 -10.47 13.25 19.30
C ALA A 104 -10.13 14.71 18.97
N HIS A 105 -10.46 15.22 17.78
CA HIS A 105 -10.33 16.64 17.43
C HIS A 105 -11.52 17.50 17.90
N SER A 106 -12.67 16.89 18.19
CA SER A 106 -13.84 17.54 18.79
C SER A 106 -13.70 17.64 20.31
N ASP A 107 -13.06 16.63 20.91
CA ASP A 107 -12.66 16.53 22.32
C ASP A 107 -11.27 17.15 22.59
N VAL A 108 -10.59 17.66 21.56
CA VAL A 108 -9.62 18.73 21.76
C VAL A 108 -10.47 20.00 21.82
N PRO A 109 -10.73 20.56 23.01
CA PRO A 109 -11.34 21.88 23.05
C PRO A 109 -10.44 22.82 22.23
N PRO A 110 -10.99 23.81 21.48
CA PRO A 110 -10.17 24.97 21.16
C PRO A 110 -9.50 25.36 22.47
N ALA A 111 -8.16 25.51 22.46
CA ALA A 111 -7.38 25.85 23.65
C ALA A 111 -8.25 26.74 24.51
N PRO A 112 -8.64 26.32 25.74
CA PRO A 112 -9.66 27.05 26.46
C PRO A 112 -9.17 28.48 26.50
N GLU A 113 -9.93 29.38 25.87
CA GLU A 113 -9.98 30.76 26.33
C GLU A 113 -10.61 30.64 27.71
N SER A 114 -9.81 30.20 28.68
CA SER A 114 -10.17 30.12 30.07
C SER A 114 -10.36 31.56 30.50
N GLN A 115 -11.61 31.99 30.43
CA GLN A 115 -12.21 33.01 31.27
C GLN A 115 -12.16 32.49 32.71
N ASP A 116 -10.97 32.45 33.27
CA ASP A 116 -10.74 32.30 34.70
C ASP A 116 -9.37 32.90 34.99
N ALA A 117 -9.25 33.68 36.06
CA ALA A 117 -8.06 34.45 36.40
C ALA A 117 -6.76 33.61 36.25
N PRO A 118 -5.62 34.24 35.87
CA PRO A 118 -4.40 33.51 35.51
C PRO A 118 -3.88 32.69 36.70
N ARG A 119 -4.27 31.41 36.74
CA ARG A 119 -3.64 30.43 37.61
C ARG A 119 -2.22 30.18 37.09
N PRO A 120 -1.22 30.04 37.96
CA PRO A 120 0.13 29.73 37.54
C PRO A 120 0.12 28.44 36.67
N PRO A 121 0.82 28.42 35.51
CA PRO A 121 0.74 27.31 34.54
C PRO A 121 1.04 25.92 35.12
N LEU A 122 1.80 25.86 36.21
CA LEU A 122 2.23 24.65 36.90
C LEU A 122 1.48 24.37 38.21
N GLU A 123 0.45 25.15 38.54
CA GLU A 123 -0.36 24.89 39.75
C GLU A 123 -0.99 23.50 39.66
N GLY A 124 -0.79 22.67 40.69
CA GLY A 124 -1.26 21.27 40.72
C GLY A 124 -0.37 20.25 39.99
N ALA A 125 0.82 20.65 39.54
CA ALA A 125 1.79 19.72 38.98
C ALA A 125 2.40 18.82 40.07
N VAL A 126 2.38 17.51 39.84
CA VAL A 126 2.91 16.47 40.74
C VAL A 126 4.33 16.07 40.34
N GLY A 127 4.63 16.13 39.05
CA GLY A 127 5.94 15.71 38.54
C GLY A 127 6.13 15.99 37.07
N PHE A 128 7.31 15.62 36.59
CA PHE A 128 7.75 15.85 35.22
C PHE A 128 8.31 14.56 34.63
N THR A 129 7.84 14.19 33.43
CA THR A 129 8.36 13.04 32.69
C THR A 129 9.19 13.55 31.51
N PRO A 130 10.49 13.19 31.40
CA PRO A 130 11.33 13.62 30.29
C PRO A 130 10.84 12.98 28.98
N MET A 131 10.87 13.75 27.89
CA MET A 131 10.50 13.28 26.57
C MET A 131 11.24 14.03 25.45
N VAL A 132 11.18 13.48 24.24
CA VAL A 132 11.63 14.14 23.01
C VAL A 132 10.40 14.47 22.17
N LEU A 133 10.32 15.70 21.67
CA LEU A 133 9.18 16.16 20.90
C LEU A 133 9.15 15.54 19.49
N ALA A 134 8.02 14.96 19.09
CA ALA A 134 7.83 14.49 17.71
C ALA A 134 7.52 15.63 16.73
N HIS A 135 6.90 16.71 17.21
CA HIS A 135 6.50 17.89 16.44
C HIS A 135 6.90 19.16 17.18
N ALA A 136 7.00 20.27 16.45
CA ALA A 136 7.21 21.57 17.07
C ALA A 136 5.99 21.95 17.93
N THR A 137 6.23 22.50 19.12
CA THR A 137 5.18 22.95 20.04
C THR A 137 5.69 24.12 20.89
N THR A 138 4.85 24.70 21.72
CA THR A 138 5.18 25.87 22.54
C THR A 138 5.24 25.48 24.02
N CYS A 139 6.23 25.99 24.75
CA CYS A 139 6.32 25.79 26.19
C CYS A 139 5.14 26.45 26.90
N ALA A 140 4.42 25.69 27.72
CA ALA A 140 3.25 26.17 28.46
C ALA A 140 3.58 27.24 29.52
N VAL A 141 4.84 27.36 29.95
CA VAL A 141 5.29 28.33 30.95
C VAL A 141 5.92 29.56 30.30
N THR A 142 6.87 29.36 29.39
CA THR A 142 7.66 30.47 28.81
C THR A 142 7.07 31.00 27.50
N GLY A 143 6.13 30.28 26.87
CA GLY A 143 5.59 30.65 25.56
C GLY A 143 6.58 30.49 24.41
N ARG A 144 7.79 29.96 24.67
CA ARG A 144 8.83 29.78 23.66
C ARG A 144 8.52 28.60 22.75
N ALA A 145 8.71 28.78 21.44
CA ALA A 145 8.62 27.69 20.48
C ALA A 145 9.78 26.69 20.66
N MET A 146 9.43 25.40 20.68
CA MET A 146 10.34 24.26 20.78
C MET A 146 10.23 23.45 19.49
N ALA A 147 11.37 23.12 18.88
CA ALA A 147 11.40 22.37 17.63
C ALA A 147 11.14 20.87 17.85
N ALA A 148 10.72 20.18 16.80
CA ALA A 148 10.72 18.72 16.78
C ALA A 148 12.15 18.19 17.04
N GLY A 149 12.25 17.10 17.80
CA GLY A 149 13.52 16.50 18.23
C GLY A 149 14.15 17.16 19.46
N SER A 150 13.62 18.27 19.96
CA SER A 150 14.14 18.89 21.20
C SER A 150 13.67 18.15 22.45
N GLN A 151 14.49 18.20 23.51
CA GLN A 151 14.13 17.69 24.83
C GLN A 151 13.10 18.59 25.48
N ALA A 152 12.09 17.99 26.08
CA ALA A 152 11.03 18.65 26.83
C ALA A 152 10.55 17.75 27.97
N PHE A 153 9.66 18.29 28.81
CA PHE A 153 9.04 17.53 29.88
C PHE A 153 7.51 17.58 29.74
N LEU A 154 6.88 16.41 29.92
CA LEU A 154 5.44 16.31 30.12
C LEU A 154 5.14 16.54 31.61
N VAL A 155 4.28 17.50 31.91
CA VAL A 155 3.83 17.78 33.27
C VAL A 155 2.71 16.81 33.65
N LEU A 156 2.86 16.15 34.80
CA LEU A 156 1.84 15.28 35.39
C LEU A 156 1.00 16.11 36.38
N PHE A 157 -0.31 16.22 36.14
CA PHE A 157 -1.24 16.91 37.03
C PHE A 157 -2.09 15.92 37.84
N THR A 158 -2.60 16.35 39.00
CA THR A 158 -3.60 15.59 39.76
C THR A 158 -4.98 15.59 39.10
N GLU A 159 -5.28 16.63 38.33
CA GLU A 159 -6.56 16.81 37.63
C GLU A 159 -6.59 15.99 36.35
N ALA A 160 -7.62 15.14 36.21
CA ALA A 160 -7.79 14.29 35.04
C ALA A 160 -8.02 15.13 33.77
N GLY A 161 -7.32 14.80 32.69
CA GLY A 161 -7.45 15.46 31.39
C GLY A 161 -6.57 16.70 31.18
N ARG A 162 -5.91 17.21 32.23
CA ARG A 162 -4.96 18.32 32.09
C ARG A 162 -3.58 17.80 31.66
N SER A 163 -3.01 18.42 30.64
CA SER A 163 -1.64 18.14 30.19
C SER A 163 -0.94 19.44 29.80
N ALA A 164 0.37 19.51 30.06
CA ALA A 164 1.20 20.63 29.66
C ALA A 164 2.58 20.12 29.28
N ILE A 165 3.20 20.76 28.28
CA ILE A 165 4.57 20.49 27.85
C ILE A 165 5.41 21.71 28.19
N VAL A 166 6.56 21.49 28.84
CA VAL A 166 7.46 22.56 29.25
C VAL A 166 8.88 22.33 28.76
N SER A 167 9.58 23.43 28.49
CA SER A 167 10.99 23.42 28.14
C SER A 167 11.85 23.03 29.37
N PRO A 168 13.07 22.50 29.16
CA PRO A 168 13.97 22.14 30.27
C PRO A 168 14.30 23.30 31.22
N GLU A 169 14.32 24.53 30.71
CA GLU A 169 14.53 25.78 31.47
C GLU A 169 13.36 26.13 32.42
N ALA A 170 12.17 25.56 32.18
CA ALA A 170 10.97 25.84 32.96
C ALA A 170 10.70 24.81 34.08
N VAL A 171 11.58 23.81 34.22
CA VAL A 171 11.48 22.79 35.27
C VAL A 171 12.38 23.17 36.46
N PRO A 172 11.92 23.05 37.71
CA PRO A 172 12.76 23.24 38.88
C PRO A 172 13.93 22.25 38.87
N GLN A 173 15.16 22.77 38.98
CA GLN A 173 16.36 21.93 39.11
C GLN A 173 16.43 21.38 40.54
N PRO A 174 16.77 20.09 40.75
CA PRO A 174 17.12 19.60 42.08
C PRO A 174 18.35 20.37 42.59
N GLY A 175 18.21 20.98 43.77
CA GLY A 175 19.30 21.69 44.45
C GLY A 175 20.36 20.78 45.03
#